data_AF-A0AAV0T9E0-F1
#
_entry.id   AF-A0AAV0T9E0-F1
#
_cell.length_a   1.000
_cell.length_b   1.000
_cell.length_c   1.000
_cell.angle_alpha   90.00
_cell.angle_beta   90.00
_cell.angle_gamma   90.00
#
_symmetry.space_group_name_H-M   'P 1'
#
loop_
_entity.id
_entity.type
_entity.pdbx_description
1 polymer ?
#
loop_
_entity_poly.entity_id
_entity_poly.type
_entity_poly.pdbx_seq_one_letter_code
_entity_poly.pdbx_strand_id
1 'polypeptide(L)'
;MVWLPVKLDEPASKLQEFPYQAVIRMTTNDDGDAEGSFGEIYKIQVAMEADGSLSTIHPMLVYNKARSRKTFLHPDSPAYLPVQRLVSAQGTKGAVGGCKAYFWGRYFKIEDMLYINSEKIAPAQQW
;
A
#
# COMPACT_ATOMS: atom_id res chain seq x y z
N MET A 1 15.41 -9.91 3.42
CA MET A 1 15.35 -8.64 4.18
C MET A 1 13.87 -8.39 4.38
N VAL A 2 13.39 -8.46 5.64
CA VAL A 2 11.95 -8.61 5.95
C VAL A 2 11.20 -7.28 5.94
N TRP A 3 11.87 -6.19 6.31
CA TRP A 3 11.28 -4.87 6.50
C TRP A 3 11.92 -3.88 5.54
N LEU A 4 11.11 -3.26 4.67
CA LEU A 4 11.59 -2.36 3.63
C LEU A 4 11.09 -0.93 3.84
N PRO A 5 11.97 0.08 3.68
CA PRO A 5 11.62 1.47 3.95
C PRO A 5 10.71 2.05 2.87
N VAL A 6 9.78 2.88 3.31
CA VAL A 6 8.79 3.61 2.52
C VAL A 6 8.71 5.02 3.08
N LYS A 7 8.97 6.01 2.23
CA LYS A 7 8.78 7.42 2.58
C LYS A 7 7.29 7.74 2.70
N LEU A 8 6.93 8.54 3.70
CA LEU A 8 5.57 9.03 3.87
C LEU A 8 5.31 10.26 2.99
N ASP A 9 4.03 10.56 2.76
CA ASP A 9 3.54 11.75 2.06
C ASP A 9 4.14 11.99 0.66
N GLU A 10 4.63 10.94 0.00
CA GLU A 10 5.04 11.01 -1.40
C GLU A 10 3.79 11.30 -2.26
N PRO A 11 3.83 12.28 -3.17
CA PRO A 11 2.70 12.57 -4.04
C PRO A 11 2.45 11.44 -5.04
N ALA A 12 1.20 11.31 -5.52
CA ALA A 12 0.85 10.34 -6.55
C ALA A 12 1.65 10.54 -7.85
N SER A 13 2.01 11.79 -8.15
CA SER A 13 2.81 12.19 -9.31
C SER A 13 4.16 12.74 -8.85
N LYS A 14 5.25 12.07 -9.21
CA LYS A 14 6.56 12.72 -9.28
C LYS A 14 6.65 13.39 -10.65
N LEU A 15 6.92 14.70 -10.68
CA LEU A 15 6.88 15.55 -11.88
C LEU A 15 7.93 15.10 -12.93
N GLN A 16 7.50 14.30 -13.90
CA GLN A 16 7.80 14.39 -15.34
C GLN A 16 7.01 13.26 -16.04
N GLU A 17 5.97 13.64 -16.78
CA GLU A 17 5.33 12.83 -17.84
C GLU A 17 4.37 11.66 -17.50
N PHE A 18 3.54 11.70 -16.44
CA PHE A 18 2.49 10.67 -16.32
C PHE A 18 1.14 11.19 -15.80
N PRO A 19 0.10 11.29 -16.65
CA PRO A 19 -1.26 11.66 -16.25
C PRO A 19 -2.02 10.43 -15.73
N TYR A 20 -1.54 9.78 -14.67
CA TYR A 20 -2.23 8.63 -14.11
C TYR A 20 -3.05 9.03 -12.88
N GLN A 21 -4.33 9.28 -13.11
CA GLN A 21 -5.31 9.52 -12.06
C GLN A 21 -5.88 8.18 -11.59
N ALA A 22 -5.40 7.66 -10.46
CA ALA A 22 -6.06 6.54 -9.79
C ALA A 22 -7.30 7.06 -9.02
N VAL A 23 -8.50 6.66 -9.44
CA VAL A 23 -9.73 6.95 -8.69
C VAL A 23 -9.86 5.95 -7.54
N ILE A 24 -9.35 6.32 -6.37
CA ILE A 24 -9.46 5.48 -5.17
C ILE A 24 -10.69 5.93 -4.37
N ARG A 25 -11.80 5.19 -4.48
CA ARG A 25 -12.99 5.41 -3.65
C ARG A 25 -12.75 4.81 -2.27
N MET A 26 -12.72 5.67 -1.26
CA MET A 26 -12.49 5.29 0.14
C MET A 26 -13.82 5.06 0.85
N THR A 27 -13.96 3.91 1.51
CA THR A 27 -15.09 3.61 2.41
C THR A 27 -14.73 4.02 3.84
N THR A 28 -15.66 4.61 4.57
CA THR A 28 -15.56 4.88 6.02
C THR A 28 -16.19 3.72 6.77
N ASN A 29 -15.44 2.64 6.96
CA ASN A 29 -15.78 1.62 7.94
C ASN A 29 -14.68 1.64 9.01
N ASP A 30 -15.07 1.68 10.27
CA ASP A 30 -14.16 1.65 11.43
C ASP A 30 -14.04 0.23 12.02
N ASP A 31 -14.64 -0.79 11.40
CA ASP A 31 -14.48 -2.18 11.82
C ASP A 31 -13.09 -2.75 11.45
N GLY A 32 -12.60 -3.70 12.25
CA GLY A 32 -11.28 -4.34 12.09
C GLY A 32 -10.17 -3.66 12.88
N ASP A 33 -8.97 -4.23 12.83
CA ASP A 33 -7.84 -3.85 13.66
C ASP A 33 -7.00 -2.73 13.02
N ALA A 34 -6.44 -1.86 13.87
CA ALA A 34 -5.43 -0.88 13.48
C ALA A 34 -4.00 -1.42 13.67
N GLU A 35 -3.84 -2.39 14.56
CA GLU A 35 -2.56 -2.94 15.02
C GLU A 35 -2.69 -4.43 15.30
N GLY A 36 -1.56 -5.12 15.43
CA GLY A 36 -1.53 -6.52 15.80
C GLY A 36 -0.10 -6.97 16.10
N SER A 37 0.16 -8.29 15.97
CA SER A 37 1.36 -8.92 16.52
C SER A 37 2.70 -8.39 15.99
N PHE A 38 2.72 -7.71 14.84
CA PHE A 38 3.96 -7.20 14.24
C PHE A 38 4.05 -5.67 14.14
N GLY A 39 3.02 -4.95 14.64
CA GLY A 39 2.91 -3.50 14.60
C GLY A 39 1.58 -3.03 14.04
N GLU A 40 1.59 -1.85 13.44
CA GLU A 40 0.42 -1.24 12.82
C GLU A 40 0.06 -1.96 11.51
N ILE A 41 -1.20 -1.84 11.08
CA ILE A 41 -1.71 -2.43 9.84
C ILE A 41 -1.90 -1.35 8.79
N TYR A 42 -1.33 -1.58 7.61
CA TYR A 42 -1.42 -0.71 6.45
C TYR A 42 -2.13 -1.43 5.32
N LYS A 43 -3.08 -0.77 4.67
CA LYS A 43 -3.65 -1.25 3.42
C LYS A 43 -2.78 -0.74 2.28
N ILE A 44 -2.42 -1.65 1.38
CA ILE A 44 -1.72 -1.33 0.14
C ILE A 44 -2.60 -1.73 -1.04
N GLN A 45 -2.85 -0.78 -1.94
CA GLN A 45 -3.66 -0.97 -3.13
C GLN A 45 -2.84 -0.76 -4.40
N VAL A 46 -2.89 -1.76 -5.27
CA VAL A 46 -2.22 -1.77 -6.58
C VAL A 46 -3.26 -1.42 -7.64
N ALA A 47 -2.91 -0.48 -8.52
CA ALA A 47 -3.73 -0.15 -9.69
C ALA A 47 -3.83 -1.36 -10.64
N MET A 48 -4.94 -1.44 -11.37
CA MET A 48 -5.07 -2.41 -12.46
C MET A 48 -4.90 -1.69 -13.79
N GLU A 49 -4.27 -2.37 -14.74
CA GLU A 49 -4.19 -1.96 -16.13
C GLU A 49 -5.52 -2.26 -16.85
N ALA A 50 -5.68 -1.73 -18.06
CA ALA A 50 -6.90 -1.90 -18.86
C ALA A 50 -7.21 -3.36 -19.22
N ASP A 51 -6.20 -4.22 -19.28
CA ASP A 51 -6.33 -5.67 -19.52
C ASP A 51 -6.70 -6.47 -18.25
N GLY A 52 -6.86 -5.79 -17.11
CA GLY A 52 -7.16 -6.41 -15.82
C GLY A 52 -5.96 -7.03 -15.11
N SER A 53 -4.74 -6.84 -15.62
CA SER A 53 -3.51 -7.18 -14.91
C SER A 53 -3.19 -6.13 -13.84
N LEU A 54 -2.36 -6.49 -12.86
CA LEU A 54 -1.87 -5.52 -11.88
C LEU A 54 -0.75 -4.69 -12.47
N SER A 55 -0.86 -3.38 -12.27
CA SER A 55 0.16 -2.44 -12.67
C SER A 55 1.52 -2.76 -12.05
N THR A 56 2.55 -2.58 -12.85
CA THR A 56 3.96 -2.66 -12.46
C THR A 56 4.68 -1.31 -12.62
N ILE A 57 3.99 -0.30 -13.16
CA ILE A 57 4.55 1.02 -13.46
C ILE A 57 3.90 2.13 -12.63
N HIS A 58 2.72 1.87 -12.05
CA HIS A 58 1.94 2.85 -11.32
C HIS A 58 2.26 2.78 -9.82
N PRO A 59 2.33 3.92 -9.11
CA PRO A 59 2.50 3.93 -7.66
C PRO A 59 1.36 3.20 -6.95
N MET A 60 1.67 2.54 -5.83
CA MET A 60 0.68 1.90 -4.97
C MET A 60 0.25 2.84 -3.86
N LEU A 61 -1.05 2.92 -3.56
CA LEU A 61 -1.52 3.69 -2.41
C LEU A 61 -1.27 2.89 -1.12
N VAL A 62 -0.63 3.51 -0.14
CA VAL A 62 -0.37 2.95 1.19
C VAL A 62 -1.02 3.84 2.25
N TYR A 63 -1.80 3.25 3.17
CA TYR A 63 -2.36 4.00 4.29
C TYR A 63 -2.71 3.14 5.51
N ASN A 64 -2.61 3.72 6.71
CA ASN A 64 -3.12 3.10 7.95
C ASN A 64 -4.61 3.36 8.15
N LYS A 65 -5.25 2.62 9.07
CA LYS A 65 -6.68 2.74 9.36
C LYS A 65 -7.13 4.18 9.64
N ALA A 66 -6.41 4.89 10.51
CA ALA A 66 -6.70 6.27 10.88
C ALA A 66 -6.46 7.29 9.76
N ARG A 67 -5.83 6.88 8.65
CA ARG A 67 -5.40 7.73 7.53
C ARG A 67 -4.47 8.87 7.92
N SER A 68 -3.93 8.81 9.13
CA SER A 68 -2.93 9.75 9.64
C SER A 68 -1.57 9.54 8.99
N ARG A 69 -1.35 8.37 8.37
CA ARG A 69 -0.15 8.05 7.60
C ARG A 69 -0.58 7.48 6.26
N LYS A 70 -0.33 8.26 5.20
CA LYS A 70 -0.65 7.89 3.82
C LYS A 70 0.51 8.27 2.92
N THR A 71 0.72 7.50 1.86
CA THR A 71 1.78 7.76 0.88
C THR A 71 1.52 7.00 -0.41
N PHE A 72 2.28 7.32 -1.44
CA PHE A 72 2.38 6.53 -2.66
C PHE A 72 3.72 5.81 -2.70
N LEU A 73 3.67 4.48 -2.76
CA LEU A 73 4.84 3.63 -2.94
C LEU A 73 5.17 3.56 -4.43
N HIS A 74 6.22 4.27 -4.84
CA HIS A 74 6.67 4.40 -6.22
C HIS A 74 7.55 3.23 -6.69
N PRO A 75 7.60 2.91 -8.01
CA PRO A 75 8.41 1.82 -8.57
C PRO A 75 9.92 1.90 -8.27
N ASP A 76 10.43 3.09 -8.00
CA ASP A 76 11.82 3.35 -7.62
C ASP A 76 12.15 2.92 -6.16
N SER A 77 11.13 2.65 -5.35
CA SER A 77 11.31 2.22 -3.97
C SER A 77 11.73 0.74 -3.90
N PRO A 78 12.68 0.39 -3.01
CA PRO A 78 13.06 -1.00 -2.78
C PRO A 78 11.88 -1.87 -2.29
N ALA A 79 10.87 -1.26 -1.67
CA ALA A 79 9.68 -1.96 -1.19
C ALA A 79 8.67 -2.28 -2.30
N TYR A 80 8.75 -1.62 -3.46
CA TYR A 80 7.70 -1.69 -4.49
C TYR A 80 7.49 -3.10 -5.02
N LEU A 81 8.52 -3.69 -5.63
CA LEU A 81 8.40 -4.98 -6.30
C LEU A 81 8.05 -6.13 -5.32
N PRO A 82 8.66 -6.21 -4.12
CA PRO A 82 8.25 -7.22 -3.12
C PRO A 82 6.79 -7.09 -2.69
N VAL A 83 6.32 -5.88 -2.44
CA VAL A 83 4.92 -5.63 -2.04
C VAL A 83 3.97 -5.95 -3.18
N GLN A 84 4.26 -5.50 -4.41
CA GLN A 84 3.44 -5.78 -5.58
C GLN A 84 3.26 -7.29 -5.80
N ARG A 85 4.34 -8.08 -5.66
CA ARG A 85 4.29 -9.54 -5.78
C ARG A 85 3.40 -10.17 -4.73
N LEU A 86 3.47 -9.71 -3.48
CA LEU A 86 2.61 -10.21 -2.41
C LEU A 86 1.14 -9.86 -2.65
N VAL A 87 0.83 -8.65 -3.10
CA VAL A 87 -0.55 -8.27 -3.48
C VAL A 87 -1.03 -9.09 -4.67
N SER A 88 -0.17 -9.37 -5.65
CA SER A 88 -0.53 -10.22 -6.79
C SER A 88 -0.81 -11.67 -6.39
N ALA A 89 -0.09 -12.20 -5.41
CA ALA A 89 -0.20 -13.59 -4.99
C ALA A 89 -1.33 -13.83 -3.97
N GLN A 90 -1.56 -12.89 -3.06
CA GLN A 90 -2.41 -13.08 -1.88
C GLN A 90 -3.44 -11.96 -1.68
N GLY A 91 -3.43 -10.94 -2.53
CA GLY A 91 -4.36 -9.83 -2.42
C GLY A 91 -5.79 -10.21 -2.84
N THR A 92 -6.74 -9.42 -2.35
CA THR A 92 -8.15 -9.54 -2.71
C THR A 92 -8.48 -8.49 -3.76
N LYS A 93 -9.19 -8.89 -4.83
CA LYS A 93 -9.72 -7.94 -5.82
C LYS A 93 -10.72 -7.01 -5.15
N GLY A 94 -10.52 -5.70 -5.30
CA GLY A 94 -11.44 -4.68 -4.84
C GLY A 94 -12.69 -4.59 -5.73
N ALA A 95 -13.81 -4.16 -5.16
CA ALA A 95 -15.09 -4.03 -5.88
C ALA A 95 -15.08 -2.97 -7.00
N VAL A 96 -14.12 -2.03 -6.99
CA VAL A 96 -14.08 -0.86 -7.90
C VAL A 96 -12.76 -0.81 -8.69
N GLY A 97 -12.11 -1.97 -8.89
CA GLY A 97 -10.82 -2.06 -9.57
C GLY A 97 -9.63 -1.87 -8.62
N GLY A 98 -8.54 -2.58 -8.93
CA GLY A 98 -7.35 -2.70 -8.09
C GLY A 98 -7.36 -3.94 -7.19
N CYS A 99 -6.18 -4.49 -6.92
CA CYS A 99 -5.99 -5.53 -5.92
C CYS A 99 -5.41 -4.90 -4.65
N LYS A 100 -5.87 -5.35 -3.48
CA LYS A 100 -5.43 -4.84 -2.19
C LYS A 100 -5.00 -5.97 -1.27
N ALA A 101 -4.03 -5.69 -0.41
CA ALA A 101 -3.70 -6.53 0.72
C ALA A 101 -3.35 -5.66 1.93
N TYR A 102 -3.32 -6.28 3.10
CA TYR A 102 -2.96 -5.62 4.36
C TYR A 102 -1.56 -6.07 4.76
N PHE A 103 -0.75 -5.13 5.24
CA PHE A 103 0.64 -5.35 5.56
C PHE A 103 0.93 -4.87 6.97
N TRP A 104 1.85 -5.55 7.63
CA TRP A 104 2.42 -5.04 8.88
C TRP A 104 3.35 -3.88 8.56
N GLY A 105 3.23 -2.80 9.33
CA GLY A 105 4.06 -1.62 9.21
C GLY A 105 4.60 -1.16 10.57
N ARG A 106 5.78 -0.56 10.53
CA ARG A 106 6.42 0.09 11.68
C ARG A 106 6.86 1.48 11.27
N TYR A 107 6.27 2.49 11.89
CA TYR A 107 6.65 3.87 11.63
C TYR A 107 7.67 4.36 12.67
N PHE A 108 8.79 4.89 12.19
CA PHE A 108 9.84 5.46 13.02
C PHE A 108 9.83 6.98 12.86
N LYS A 109 9.32 7.68 13.86
CA LYS A 109 9.18 9.15 13.86
C LYS A 109 10.52 9.90 13.71
N ILE A 110 11.61 9.34 14.23
CA ILE A 110 12.94 9.98 14.17
C ILE A 110 13.46 10.07 12.72
N GLU A 111 13.20 9.03 11.93
CA GLU A 111 13.64 8.92 10.54
C GLU A 111 12.55 9.39 9.56
N ASP A 112 11.33 9.61 10.06
CA ASP A 112 10.11 9.80 9.30
C ASP A 112 9.90 8.73 8.20
N MET A 113 10.19 7.48 8.57
CA MET A 113 10.14 6.33 7.66
C MET A 113 9.16 5.27 8.15
N LEU A 114 8.35 4.77 7.21
CA LEU A 114 7.52 3.59 7.38
C LEU A 114 8.29 2.37 6.88
N TYR A 115 8.37 1.32 7.67
CA TYR A 115 8.94 0.05 7.26
C TYR A 115 7.81 -0.96 7.07
N ILE A 116 7.67 -1.50 5.87
CA ILE A 116 6.66 -2.50 5.51
C ILE A 116 7.27 -3.90 5.55
N ASN A 117 6.54 -4.86 6.14
CA ASN A 117 6.93 -6.26 6.10
C ASN A 117 6.67 -6.86 4.71
N SER A 118 7.72 -7.18 3.97
CA SER A 118 7.65 -7.67 2.59
C SER A 118 7.65 -9.18 2.45
N GLU A 119 7.49 -9.93 3.55
CA GLU A 119 7.44 -11.40 3.53
C GLU A 119 6.11 -11.94 4.09
N LYS A 120 5.52 -11.23 5.08
CA LYS A 120 4.28 -11.64 5.75
C LYS A 120 3.24 -10.51 5.72
N ILE A 121 2.11 -10.79 5.08
CA ILE A 121 0.95 -9.90 5.09
C ILE A 121 0.23 -9.95 6.44
N ALA A 122 -0.47 -8.87 6.77
CA ALA A 122 -1.40 -8.82 7.90
C ALA A 122 -2.73 -9.51 7.53
N PRO A 123 -3.52 -9.96 8.53
CA PRO A 123 -4.87 -10.45 8.30
C PRO A 123 -5.71 -9.42 7.54
N ALA A 124 -6.63 -9.91 6.71
CA ALA A 124 -7.57 -9.05 6.02
C ALA A 124 -8.41 -8.24 7.01
N GLN A 125 -8.61 -6.96 6.74
CA GLN A 125 -9.40 -6.05 7.57
C GLN A 125 -10.71 -5.67 6.87
N GLN A 126 -11.66 -5.12 7.64
CA GLN A 126 -12.99 -4.74 7.15
C GLN A 126 -13.18 -3.23 6.92
N TRP A 127 -12.14 -2.44 7.20
CA TRP A 127 -12.02 -1.04 6.81
C TRP A 127 -11.41 -0.88 5.41
#